data_AF-T1BMJ2-F1
#
_entry.id   AF-T1BMJ2-F1
#
_cell.length_a   1.000
_cell.length_b   1.000
_cell.length_c   1.000
_cell.angle_alpha   90.00
_cell.angle_beta   90.00
_cell.angle_gamma   90.00
#
_symmetry.space_group_name_H-M   'P 1'
#
loop_
_entity.id
_entity.type
_entity.pdbx_description
1 polymer ?
#
loop_
_entity_poly.entity_id
_entity_poly.type
_entity_poly.pdbx_seq_one_letter_code
_entity_poly.pdbx_strand_id
1 'polypeptide(L)' 'MIKTNTAPYGITLLRVSLGVLFLAHVALKIFVFTVPGFVAYFASLGLPAVAAYGVIALELVGGLALVLGVYAPWVAV' A
#
# COMPACT_ATOMS: atom_id res chain seq x y z
N MET A 1 -5.75 -25.40 15.54
CA MET A 1 -7.08 -24.86 15.88
C MET A 1 -6.98 -23.35 15.99
N ILE A 2 -7.86 -22.58 15.32
CA ILE A 2 -7.91 -21.12 15.46
C ILE A 2 -8.53 -20.80 16.82
N LYS A 3 -7.82 -20.03 17.65
CA LYS A 3 -8.36 -19.51 18.91
C LYS A 3 -9.28 -18.34 18.58
N THR A 4 -10.58 -18.55 18.66
CA THR A 4 -11.62 -17.56 18.33
C THR A 4 -11.50 -16.27 19.13
N ASN A 5 -11.03 -16.34 20.38
CA ASN A 5 -10.83 -15.17 21.25
C ASN A 5 -9.67 -14.27 20.80
N THR A 6 -8.64 -14.81 20.13
CA THR A 6 -7.46 -14.05 19.70
C THR A 6 -7.42 -13.79 18.21
N ALA A 7 -8.22 -14.51 17.43
CA ALA A 7 -8.26 -14.39 15.97
C ALA A 7 -8.58 -12.97 15.46
N PRO A 8 -9.54 -12.21 16.05
CA PRO A 8 -9.81 -10.84 15.61
C PRO A 8 -8.61 -9.90 15.79
N TYR A 9 -7.84 -10.07 16.87
CA TYR A 9 -6.63 -9.29 17.12
C TYR A 9 -5.52 -9.62 16.11
N GLY A 10 -5.36 -10.90 15.75
CA GLY A 10 -4.41 -11.30 14.70
C GLY A 10 -4.75 -10.68 13.34
N ILE A 11 -6.03 -10.71 12.95
CA ILE A 11 -6.50 -10.14 11.68
C ILE A 11 -6.31 -8.63 11.66
N THR A 12 -6.67 -7.93 12.74
CA THR A 12 -6.49 -6.47 12.82
C THR A 12 -5.02 -6.07 12.77
N LEU A 13 -4.14 -6.79 13.46
CA LEU A 13 -2.70 -6.55 13.43
C LEU A 13 -2.16 -6.72 12.01
N LEU A 14 -2.45 -7.86 11.35
CA LEU A 14 -1.99 -8.11 9.98
C LEU A 14 -2.48 -7.03 9.00
N ARG A 15 -3.75 -6.64 9.11
CA ARG A 15 -4.36 -5.61 8.27
C ARG A 15 -3.68 -4.26 8.44
N VAL A 16 -3.47 -3.83 9.69
CA VAL A 16 -2.80 -2.55 9.98
C VAL A 16 -1.35 -2.58 9.54
N SER A 17 -0.62 -3.69 9.79
CA SER A 17 0.76 -3.85 9.33
C SER A 17 0.88 -3.74 7.82
N LEU A 18 -0.03 -4.36 7.07
CA LEU A 18 -0.06 -4.26 5.60
C LEU A 18 -0.37 -2.83 5.14
N GLY A 19 -1.34 -2.15 5.78
CA GLY A 19 -1.66 -0.77 5.49
C GLY A 19 -0.48 0.18 5.74
N VAL A 20 0.24 0.01 6.86
CA VAL A 20 1.45 0.76 7.18
C VAL A 20 2.55 0.51 6.14
N LEU A 21 2.71 -0.73 5.67
CA LEU A 21 3.68 -1.06 4.62
C LEU A 21 3.39 -0.29 3.33
N PHE A 22 2.14 -0.23 2.88
CA PHE A 22 1.76 0.54 1.68
C PHE A 22 2.00 2.04 1.88
N LEU A 23 1.67 2.60 3.04
CA LEU A 23 1.94 4.01 3.34
C LEU A 23 3.44 4.31 3.39
N ALA A 24 4.25 3.39 3.93
CA ALA A 24 5.72 3.51 3.90
C ALA A 24 6.26 3.47 2.46
N HIS A 25 5.66 2.65 1.59
CA HIS A 25 6.02 2.59 0.18
C HIS A 25 5.72 3.91 -0.57
N VAL A 26 4.56 4.51 -0.30
CA VAL A 26 4.22 5.84 -0.82
C VAL A 26 5.17 6.90 -0.28
N ALA A 27 5.45 6.88 1.03
CA ALA A 27 6.39 7.82 1.65
C ALA A 27 7.77 7.73 0.99
N LEU A 28 8.26 6.52 0.70
CA LEU A 28 9.51 6.30 -0.01
C LEU A 28 9.50 6.98 -1.40
N LYS A 29 8.39 6.86 -2.16
CA LYS A 29 8.25 7.50 -3.47
C LYS A 29 8.20 9.02 -3.40
N ILE A 30 7.61 9.59 -2.34
CA ILE A 30 7.47 11.04 -2.21
C ILE A 30 8.75 11.68 -1.67
N PHE A 31 9.36 11.09 -0.64
CA PHE A 31 10.46 11.72 0.10
C PHE A 31 11.85 11.26 -0.33
N VAL A 32 12.01 10.01 -0.79
CA VAL A 32 13.32 9.44 -1.15
C VAL A 32 13.53 9.48 -2.65
N PHE A 33 12.66 8.83 -3.43
CA PHE A 33 12.78 8.86 -4.89
C PHE A 33 12.33 10.18 -5.49
N THR A 34 11.42 10.88 -4.82
CA THR A 34 10.55 11.93 -5.40
C THR A 34 9.66 11.41 -6.53
N VAL A 35 8.54 12.09 -6.78
CA VAL A 35 7.61 11.68 -7.85
C VAL A 35 8.29 11.64 -9.23
N PRO A 36 9.11 12.63 -9.64
CA PRO A 36 9.84 12.56 -10.90
C PRO A 36 10.80 11.36 -10.98
N GLY A 37 11.52 11.05 -9.89
CA GLY A 37 12.44 9.91 -9.86
C GLY A 37 11.73 8.56 -10.00
N PHE A 38 10.56 8.41 -9.37
CA PHE A 38 9.75 7.21 -9.52
C PHE A 38 9.15 7.07 -10.93
N VAL A 39 8.71 8.17 -11.55
CA VAL A 39 8.23 8.16 -12.94
C VAL A 39 9.36 7.80 -13.91
N ALA A 40 10.58 8.30 -13.69
CA ALA A 40 11.75 7.94 -14.47
C ALA A 40 12.13 6.45 -14.30
N TYR A 41 11.98 5.91 -13.09
CA TYR A 41 12.14 4.47 -12.84
C TYR A 41 11.13 3.65 -13.66
N PHE A 42 9.87 4.06 -13.72
CA PHE A 42 8.85 3.40 -14.57
C PHE A 42 9.22 3.45 -16.05
N ALA A 43 9.75 4.59 -16.52
CA ALA A 43 10.24 4.71 -17.89
C ALA A 43 11.41 3.75 -18.17
N SER A 44 12.31 3.52 -17.19
CA SER A 44 13.42 2.56 -17.32
C SER A 44 12.95 1.11 -17.47
N LEU A 45 11.76 0.79 -16.95
CA LEU A 45 11.10 -0.50 -17.11
C LEU A 45 10.30 -0.60 -18.42
N GLY A 46 10.29 0.45 -19.24
CA GLY A 46 9.46 0.53 -20.45
C GLY A 46 7.97 0.70 -20.17
N LEU A 47 7.58 1.07 -18.95
CA LEU A 47 6.19 1.25 -18.54
C LEU A 47 5.70 2.69 -18.79
N PRO A 48 4.40 2.89 -19.05
CA PRO A 48 3.84 4.23 -19.21
C PRO A 48 3.96 5.07 -17.93
N ALA A 49 4.33 6.34 -18.07
CA ALA A 49 4.43 7.27 -16.93
C ALA A 49 3.12 7.39 -16.13
N VAL A 50 1.96 7.27 -16.80
CA VAL A 50 0.65 7.31 -16.14
C VAL A 50 0.48 6.18 -15.12
N ALA A 51 1.09 5.03 -15.37
CA ALA A 51 1.02 3.88 -14.47
C ALA A 51 1.74 4.17 -13.15
N ALA A 52 2.81 4.96 -13.15
CA ALA A 52 3.51 5.35 -11.94
C ALA A 52 2.59 6.13 -10.98
N TYR A 53 1.83 7.09 -11.50
CA TYR A 53 0.86 7.85 -10.70
C TYR A 53 -0.29 6.97 -10.21
N GLY A 54 -0.77 6.04 -11.05
CA GLY A 54 -1.78 5.06 -10.66
C GLY A 54 -1.33 4.18 -9.50
N VAL A 55 -0.08 3.70 -9.53
CA VAL A 55 0.50 2.91 -8.43
C VAL A 55 0.61 3.72 -7.14
N ILE A 56 1.08 4.97 -7.20
CA ILE A 56 1.13 5.85 -6.02
C ILE A 56 -0.27 6.04 -5.43
N ALA A 57 -1.27 6.30 -6.26
CA ALA A 57 -2.65 6.49 -5.80
C ALA A 57 -3.22 5.21 -5.17
N LEU A 58 -3.00 4.05 -5.79
CA LEU A 58 -3.46 2.77 -5.27
C LEU A 58 -2.81 2.42 -3.94
N GLU A 59 -1.51 2.61 -3.78
CA GLU A 59 -0.83 2.36 -2.51
C GLU A 59 -1.30 3.32 -1.41
N LEU A 60 -1.55 4.60 -1.73
CA LEU A 60 -2.01 5.57 -0.75
C LEU A 60 -3.43 5.27 -0.28
N VAL A 61 -4.36 5.17 -1.22
CA VAL A 61 -5.76 4.87 -0.92
C VAL A 61 -5.88 3.49 -0.29
N GLY A 62 -5.13 2.52 -0.81
CA GLY A 62 -5.14 1.16 -0.29
C GLY A 62 -4.57 1.06 1.12
N GLY A 63 -3.44 1.71 1.38
CA GLY A 63 -2.84 1.78 2.71
C GLY A 63 -3.79 2.38 3.75
N LEU A 64 -4.44 3.51 3.41
CA LEU A 64 -5.44 4.14 4.26
C LEU A 64 -6.66 3.25 4.49
N ALA A 65 -7.17 2.61 3.43
CA ALA A 65 -8.31 1.70 3.51
C ALA A 65 -8.03 0.51 4.45
N LEU A 66 -6.83 -0.07 4.38
CA LEU A 66 -6.38 -1.15 5.26
C LEU A 66 -6.26 -0.70 6.71
N VAL A 67 -5.64 0.46 6.98
CA VAL A 67 -5.52 0.96 8.36
C VAL A 67 -6.91 1.20 8.96
N LEU A 68 -7.79 1.91 8.23
CA LEU A 68 -9.15 2.24 8.66
C LEU A 68 -10.08 1.02 8.68
N GLY A 69 -9.72 -0.08 8.03
CA GLY A 69 -10.53 -1.30 7.94
C GLY A 69 -11.71 -1.19 6.97
N VAL A 70 -11.71 -0.22 6.06
CA VAL A 70 -12.75 -0.02 5.05
C VAL A 70 -12.33 -0.75 3.77
N TYR A 71 -13.21 -1.55 3.17
CA TYR A 71 -12.90 -2.39 2.00
C TYR A 71 -11.65 -3.29 2.13
N ALA A 72 -11.22 -3.59 3.36
CA ALA A 72 -9.97 -4.33 3.61
C ALA A 72 -9.80 -5.64 2.82
N PRO A 73 -10.83 -6.47 2.57
CA PRO A 73 -10.68 -7.68 1.75
C PRO A 73 -10.31 -7.42 0.29
N TRP A 74 -10.69 -6.26 -0.26
CA TRP A 74 -10.45 -5.90 -1.66
C TRP A 74 -9.05 -5.32 -1.88
N VAL A 75 -8.44 -4.82 -0.82
CA VAL A 75 -7.19 -4.08 -0.85
C VAL A 75 -6.04 -4.89 -0.24
N ALA A 76 -6.36 -5.88 0.60
CA ALA A 76 -5.39 -6.81 1.15
C ALA A 76 -4.95 -7.82 0.08
N VAL A 77 -3.88 -7.51 -0.65
CA VAL A 77 -3.21 -8.37 -1.62
C VAL A 77 -1.71 -8.36 -1.36
#